data_AF-A0A4Q4TJW3-F1
#
_entry.id   AF-A0A4Q4TJW3-F1
#
_cell.length_a   1.000
_cell.length_b   1.000
_cell.length_c   1.000
_cell.angle_alpha   90.00
_cell.angle_beta   90.00
_cell.angle_gamma   90.00
#
_symmetry.space_group_name_H-M   'P 1'
#
loop_
_entity.id
_entity.type
_entity.pdbx_description
1 polymer ?
#
loop_
_entity_poly.entity_id
_entity_poly.type
_entity_poly.pdbx_seq_one_letter_code
_entity_poly.pdbx_strand_id
1 'polypeptide(L)'
;MSSPQAAEVSRLIKACYATLRSSRGGTPKEYYGALALADSALALASEGGLDDGLVRQCEILQDFCQNSLKGAYGRSDRHERGVYERAASSRGVEADDSGADTASSRGSGKAHASPPEVESCTAEPVTRTRRVRWV
;
A
#
# COMPACT_ATOMS: atom_id res chain seq x y z
N MET A 1 24.86 36.93 5.96
CA MET A 1 25.17 35.49 6.07
C MET A 1 23.92 34.81 6.59
N SER A 2 23.37 33.81 5.89
CA SER A 2 22.19 33.07 6.39
C SER A 2 22.57 32.28 7.64
N SER A 3 21.67 32.20 8.62
CA SER A 3 21.92 31.41 9.82
C SER A 3 22.07 29.92 9.45
N PRO A 4 22.93 29.16 10.15
CA PRO A 4 23.06 27.72 9.92
C PRO A 4 21.73 26.98 10.09
N GLN A 5 20.88 27.47 10.98
CA GLN A 5 19.53 26.96 11.19
C GLN A 5 18.62 27.21 9.98
N ALA A 6 18.63 28.40 9.39
CA ALA A 6 17.87 28.68 8.16
C ALA A 6 18.35 27.82 6.97
N ALA A 7 19.65 27.54 6.89
CA ALA A 7 20.20 26.63 5.89
C ALA A 7 19.69 25.18 6.09
N GLU A 8 19.61 24.71 7.34
CA GLU A 8 19.10 23.39 7.67
C GLU A 8 17.60 23.27 7.38
N VAL A 9 16.80 24.27 7.75
CA VAL A 9 15.36 24.29 7.41
C VAL A 9 15.17 24.27 5.90
N SER A 10 15.96 25.05 5.14
CA SER A 10 15.93 25.00 3.67
C SER A 10 16.29 23.62 3.11
N ARG A 11 17.26 22.94 3.72
CA ARG A 11 17.65 21.57 3.35
C ARG A 11 16.50 20.58 3.58
N LEU A 12 15.83 20.66 4.73
CA LEU A 12 14.70 19.80 5.08
C LEU A 12 13.49 20.04 4.16
N ILE A 13 13.16 21.29 3.87
CA ILE A 13 12.10 21.64 2.91
C ILE A 13 12.40 21.03 1.53
N LYS A 14 13.64 21.16 1.04
CA LYS A 14 14.07 20.55 -0.24
C LYS A 14 13.97 19.02 -0.22
N ALA A 15 14.36 18.39 0.88
CA ALA A 15 14.24 16.95 1.06
C ALA A 15 12.77 16.51 1.05
N CYS A 16 11.89 17.24 1.76
CA CYS A 16 10.45 16.98 1.77
C CYS A 16 9.87 17.04 0.35
N TYR A 17 10.15 18.11 -0.40
CA TYR A 17 9.71 18.21 -1.79
C TYR A 17 10.28 17.11 -2.69
N ALA A 18 11.52 16.69 -2.49
CA ALA A 18 12.11 15.58 -3.24
C ALA A 18 11.35 14.28 -2.98
N THR A 19 11.03 13.97 -1.71
CA THR A 19 10.22 12.81 -1.33
C THR A 19 8.82 12.88 -1.95
N LEU A 20 8.16 14.03 -1.90
CA LEU A 20 6.84 14.22 -2.51
C LEU A 20 6.89 14.08 -4.04
N ARG A 21 7.94 14.58 -4.69
CA ARG A 21 8.10 14.51 -6.14
C ARG A 21 8.39 13.10 -6.64
N SER A 22 9.16 12.30 -5.90
CA SER A 22 9.36 10.88 -6.24
C SER A 22 8.09 10.04 -6.06
N SER A 23 7.14 10.53 -5.27
CA SER A 23 5.94 9.84 -4.81
C SER A 23 4.70 10.19 -5.66
N ARG A 24 4.83 10.24 -6.99
CA ARG A 24 3.67 10.44 -7.89
C ARG A 24 2.70 9.25 -7.77
N GLY A 25 1.70 9.37 -6.90
CA GLY A 25 0.78 8.29 -6.50
C GLY A 25 1.08 7.70 -5.13
N GLY A 26 1.67 8.51 -4.24
CA GLY A 26 2.40 8.06 -3.07
C GLY A 26 1.77 7.01 -2.18
N THR A 27 2.62 6.10 -1.73
CA THR A 27 2.26 5.18 -0.65
C THR A 27 2.16 5.95 0.67
N PRO A 28 1.35 5.50 1.65
CA PRO A 28 1.30 6.14 2.97
C PRO A 28 2.70 6.34 3.58
N LYS A 29 3.60 5.37 3.41
CA LYS A 29 4.98 5.43 3.91
C LYS A 29 5.76 6.64 3.41
N GLU A 30 5.61 6.99 2.13
CA GLU A 30 6.32 8.12 1.52
C GLU A 30 5.78 9.46 2.06
N TYR A 31 4.47 9.58 2.24
CA TYR A 31 3.88 10.78 2.83
C TYR A 31 4.21 10.92 4.33
N TYR A 32 4.37 9.82 5.09
CA TYR A 32 4.90 9.89 6.46
C TYR A 32 6.34 10.39 6.50
N GLY A 33 7.19 9.92 5.58
CA GLY A 33 8.57 10.41 5.48
C GLY A 33 8.62 11.90 5.17
N ALA A 34 7.79 12.36 4.23
CA ALA A 34 7.66 13.77 3.91
C ALA A 34 7.13 14.60 5.10
N LEU A 35 6.14 14.07 5.83
CA LEU A 35 5.59 14.72 7.02
C LEU A 35 6.65 14.89 8.12
N ALA A 36 7.43 13.85 8.43
CA ALA A 36 8.49 13.93 9.44
C ALA A 36 9.55 14.99 9.11
N LEU A 37 9.88 15.15 7.83
CA LEU A 37 10.77 16.22 7.38
C LEU A 37 10.14 17.61 7.55
N ALA A 38 8.85 17.75 7.25
CA ALA A 38 8.11 19.01 7.44
C ALA A 38 7.98 19.38 8.92
N ASP A 39 7.68 18.41 9.79
CA ASP A 39 7.63 18.60 11.25
C ASP A 39 8.98 19.05 11.80
N SER A 40 10.06 18.41 11.36
CA SER A 40 11.43 18.79 11.76
C SER A 40 11.79 20.20 11.29
N ALA A 41 11.40 20.56 10.06
CA ALA A 41 11.61 21.89 9.51
C ALA A 41 10.83 22.96 10.29
N LEU A 42 9.57 22.68 10.64
CA LEU A 42 8.70 23.58 11.39
C LEU A 42 9.21 23.81 12.81
N ALA A 43 9.62 22.74 13.51
CA ALA A 43 10.18 22.83 14.85
C ALA A 43 11.44 23.71 14.84
N LEU A 44 12.38 23.45 13.92
CA LEU A 44 13.58 24.25 13.78
C LEU A 44 13.31 25.70 13.39
N ALA A 45 12.29 25.97 12.57
CA ALA A 45 11.92 27.33 12.20
C ALA A 45 11.30 28.10 13.37
N SER A 46 10.42 27.45 14.13
CA SER A 46 9.70 28.05 15.26
C SER A 46 10.63 28.29 16.45
N GLU A 47 11.46 27.32 16.81
CA GLU A 47 12.42 27.43 17.91
C GLU A 47 13.57 28.40 17.59
N GLY A 48 13.95 28.50 16.31
CA GLY A 48 14.99 29.40 15.84
C GLY A 48 14.58 30.85 15.71
N GLY A 49 13.29 31.18 15.94
CA GLY A 49 12.75 32.51 15.67
C GLY A 49 12.99 32.95 14.22
N LEU A 50 12.88 32.00 13.27
CA LEU A 50 13.05 32.30 11.86
C LEU A 50 11.85 33.10 11.33
N ASP A 51 11.99 33.64 10.12
CA ASP A 51 10.96 34.43 9.44
C ASP A 51 9.58 33.73 9.43
N ASP A 52 8.54 34.49 9.76
CA ASP A 52 7.15 34.01 9.83
C ASP A 52 6.69 33.39 8.50
N GLY A 53 7.20 33.88 7.36
CA GLY A 53 6.92 33.30 6.05
C GLY A 53 7.50 31.90 5.89
N LEU A 54 8.65 31.65 6.49
CA LEU A 54 9.33 30.36 6.46
C LEU A 54 8.66 29.35 7.41
N VAL A 55 8.22 29.82 8.58
CA VAL A 55 7.35 29.04 9.49
C VAL A 55 6.06 28.66 8.77
N ARG A 56 5.37 29.63 8.15
CA ARG A 56 4.14 29.40 7.39
C ARG A 56 4.33 28.43 6.23
N GLN A 57 5.47 28.48 5.55
CA GLN A 57 5.79 27.52 4.49
C GLN A 57 5.87 26.08 5.05
N CYS A 58 6.48 25.89 6.22
CA CYS A 58 6.58 24.59 6.86
C CYS A 58 5.20 24.07 7.28
N GLU A 59 4.33 24.93 7.82
CA GLU A 59 2.93 24.58 8.15
C GLU A 59 2.14 24.11 6.92
N ILE A 60 2.27 24.82 5.79
CA ILE A 60 1.60 24.44 4.54
C ILE A 60 2.09 23.07 4.06
N LEU A 61 3.39 22.80 4.16
CA LEU A 61 3.99 21.51 3.82
C LEU A 61 3.48 20.38 4.73
N GLN A 62 3.39 20.65 6.03
CA GLN A 62 2.86 19.72 7.01
C GLN A 62 1.41 19.36 6.69
N ASP A 63 0.54 20.37 6.49
CA ASP A 63 -0.88 20.15 6.21
C ASP A 63 -1.08 19.41 4.87
N PHE A 64 -0.29 19.74 3.84
CA PHE A 64 -0.29 19.00 2.58
C PHE A 64 0.04 17.50 2.78
N CYS A 65 1.06 17.18 3.58
CA CYS A 65 1.45 15.80 3.86
C CYS A 65 0.37 15.07 4.66
N GLN A 66 -0.22 15.71 5.66
CA GLN A 66 -1.32 15.13 6.46
C GLN A 66 -2.56 14.84 5.61
N ASN A 67 -2.96 15.78 4.76
CA ASN A 67 -4.12 15.59 3.88
C ASN A 67 -3.85 14.53 2.82
N SER A 68 -2.63 14.46 2.30
CA SER A 68 -2.21 13.39 1.39
C SER A 68 -2.23 12.02 2.06
N LEU A 69 -1.80 11.91 3.32
CA LEU A 69 -1.89 10.68 4.13
C LEU A 69 -3.33 10.21 4.29
N LYS A 70 -4.24 11.10 4.71
CA LYS A 70 -5.67 10.79 4.85
C LYS A 70 -6.24 10.25 3.53
N GLY A 71 -5.90 10.91 2.42
CA GLY A 71 -6.31 10.46 1.08
C GLY A 71 -5.71 9.11 0.68
N ALA A 72 -4.44 8.85 0.99
CA ALA A 72 -3.75 7.61 0.66
C ALA A 72 -4.35 6.41 1.42
N TYR A 73 -4.60 6.58 2.73
CA TYR A 73 -5.28 5.57 3.54
C TYR A 73 -6.70 5.28 3.06
N GLY A 74 -7.47 6.32 2.74
CA GLY A 74 -8.83 6.15 2.20
C GLY A 74 -8.86 5.41 0.86
N ARG A 75 -7.83 5.56 0.01
CA ARG A 75 -7.71 4.79 -1.23
C ARG A 75 -7.34 3.32 -0.99
N SER A 76 -6.44 3.06 -0.04
CA SER A 76 -6.02 1.70 0.32
C SER A 76 -7.21 0.89 0.86
N ASP A 77 -7.96 1.46 1.81
CA ASP A 77 -9.12 0.83 2.43
C ASP A 77 -10.22 0.49 1.39
N ARG A 78 -10.52 1.43 0.49
CA ARG A 78 -11.45 1.17 -0.62
C ARG A 78 -10.96 0.07 -1.56
N HIS A 79 -9.66 0.01 -1.83
CA HIS A 79 -9.09 -1.03 -2.68
C HIS A 79 -9.21 -2.41 -2.03
N GLU A 80 -8.81 -2.55 -0.77
CA GLU A 80 -8.91 -3.81 -0.02
C GLU A 80 -10.36 -4.31 0.04
N ARG A 81 -11.30 -3.41 0.36
CA ARG A 81 -12.73 -3.74 0.37
C ARG A 81 -13.21 -4.26 -0.99
N GLY A 82 -12.83 -3.60 -2.08
CA GLY A 82 -13.19 -4.05 -3.44
C GLY A 82 -12.59 -5.41 -3.81
N VAL A 83 -11.37 -5.72 -3.32
CA VAL A 83 -10.75 -7.03 -3.51
C VAL A 83 -11.54 -8.11 -2.78
N TYR A 84 -11.91 -7.88 -1.52
CA TYR A 84 -12.71 -8.82 -0.74
C TYR A 84 -14.12 -9.00 -1.32
N GLU A 85 -14.81 -7.93 -1.71
CA GLU A 85 -16.15 -7.99 -2.31
C GLU A 85 -16.14 -8.77 -3.64
N ARG A 86 -15.13 -8.54 -4.49
CA ARG A 86 -14.96 -9.31 -5.73
C ARG A 86 -14.68 -10.78 -5.46
N ALA A 87 -13.81 -11.10 -4.49
CA ALA A 87 -13.51 -12.48 -4.11
C ALA A 87 -14.72 -13.20 -3.52
N ALA A 88 -15.54 -12.50 -2.72
CA ALA A 88 -16.79 -13.03 -2.18
C ALA A 88 -17.83 -13.25 -3.30
N SER A 89 -17.96 -12.32 -4.24
CA SER A 89 -18.89 -12.44 -5.36
C SER A 89 -18.51 -13.56 -6.34
N SER A 90 -17.22 -13.82 -6.56
CA SER A 90 -16.77 -14.93 -7.41
C SER A 90 -16.98 -16.31 -6.79
N ARG A 91 -17.19 -16.38 -5.46
CA ARG A 91 -17.38 -17.64 -4.74
C ARG A 91 -18.85 -18.12 -4.73
N GLY A 92 -19.77 -17.33 -5.29
CA GLY A 92 -21.21 -17.63 -5.36
C GLY A 92 -21.72 -18.16 -6.71
N VAL A 93 -20.82 -18.51 -7.65
CA VAL A 93 -21.18 -19.00 -9.01
C VAL A 93 -20.88 -20.50 -9.17
N GLU A 94 -20.89 -21.26 -8.08
CA GLU A 94 -20.84 -22.73 -8.11
C GLU A 94 -21.82 -23.30 -7.08
N ALA A 95 -23.11 -23.02 -7.26
CA ALA A 95 -24.17 -23.72 -6.54
C ALA A 95 -25.43 -23.80 -7.40
N ASP A 96 -25.70 -25.03 -7.82
CA ASP A 96 -27.00 -25.58 -8.23
C ASP A 96 -27.39 -25.45 -9.71
N ASP A 97 -26.76 -26.26 -10.57
CA ASP A 97 -27.48 -26.89 -11.68
C ASP A 97 -27.96 -28.28 -11.22
N SER A 98 -29.03 -28.30 -10.42
CA SER A 98 -29.86 -29.49 -10.22
C SER A 98 -30.55 -29.85 -11.53
N GLY A 99 -29.79 -30.43 -12.46
CA GLY A 99 -30.30 -31.17 -13.60
C GLY A 99 -30.83 -32.53 -13.14
N ALA A 100 -32.04 -32.55 -12.61
CA ALA A 100 -32.79 -33.77 -12.41
C ALA A 100 -33.14 -34.38 -13.77
N ASP A 101 -32.47 -35.47 -14.13
CA ASP A 101 -33.01 -36.47 -15.05
C ASP A 101 -32.61 -37.87 -14.59
N THR A 102 -33.55 -38.52 -13.92
CA THR A 102 -33.51 -39.94 -13.61
C THR A 102 -33.76 -40.76 -14.87
N ALA A 103 -32.74 -41.42 -15.41
CA ALA A 103 -32.91 -42.57 -16.29
C ALA A 103 -31.84 -43.64 -16.02
N SER A 104 -32.34 -44.75 -15.48
CA SER A 104 -31.69 -46.01 -15.10
C SER A 104 -30.64 -46.57 -16.08
N SER A 105 -29.53 -47.10 -15.54
CA SER A 105 -29.12 -48.51 -15.77
C SER A 105 -27.98 -48.99 -14.85
N ARG A 106 -28.36 -49.84 -13.89
CA ARG A 106 -27.73 -51.09 -13.46
C ARG A 106 -26.21 -51.26 -13.71
N GLY A 107 -25.42 -51.21 -12.62
CA GLY A 107 -24.00 -51.58 -12.63
C GLY A 107 -23.48 -51.90 -11.24
N SER A 108 -23.47 -53.18 -10.91
CA SER A 108 -22.97 -53.82 -9.68
C SER A 108 -21.55 -53.40 -9.25
N GLY A 109 -21.34 -53.15 -7.95
CA GLY A 109 -20.14 -53.65 -7.29
C GLY A 109 -19.38 -52.76 -6.30
N LYS A 110 -19.52 -53.11 -5.01
CA LYS A 110 -18.56 -53.00 -3.88
C LYS A 110 -18.31 -51.64 -3.21
N ALA A 111 -18.63 -51.67 -1.92
CA ALA A 111 -18.19 -50.76 -0.88
C ALA A 111 -16.68 -50.85 -0.62
N HIS A 112 -16.04 -49.72 -0.29
CA HIS A 112 -15.03 -49.64 0.77
C HIS A 112 -14.96 -48.20 1.30
N ALA A 113 -14.83 -48.09 2.62
CA ALA A 113 -14.74 -46.86 3.40
C ALA A 113 -13.30 -46.32 3.48
N SER A 114 -13.13 -44.98 3.48
CA SER A 114 -12.32 -44.16 4.42
C SER A 114 -12.09 -42.72 3.88
N PRO A 115 -11.98 -41.68 4.73
CA PRO A 115 -11.62 -40.30 4.37
C PRO A 115 -10.14 -39.97 4.74
N PRO A 116 -9.72 -38.68 4.75
CA PRO A 116 -9.13 -37.88 3.68
C PRO A 116 -7.58 -37.75 3.79
N GLU A 117 -6.87 -37.66 2.66
CA GLU A 117 -5.46 -37.22 2.66
C GLU A 117 -5.36 -35.78 2.13
N VAL A 118 -5.04 -34.87 3.05
CA VAL A 118 -4.67 -33.49 2.75
C VAL A 118 -3.22 -33.51 2.29
N GLU A 119 -2.98 -33.51 0.99
CA GLU A 119 -1.63 -33.37 0.45
C GLU A 119 -1.31 -31.89 0.23
N SER A 120 -0.48 -31.39 1.15
CA SER A 120 0.02 -30.03 1.21
C SER A 120 1.10 -29.83 0.15
N CYS A 121 0.76 -29.29 -1.01
CA CYS A 121 1.77 -28.89 -1.99
C CYS A 121 2.38 -27.53 -1.61
N THR A 122 3.50 -27.58 -0.90
CA THR A 122 4.47 -26.50 -0.80
C THR A 122 5.03 -26.19 -2.19
N ALA A 123 4.62 -25.08 -2.79
CA ALA A 123 5.24 -24.54 -4.00
C ALA A 123 6.41 -23.64 -3.60
N GLU A 124 7.65 -24.08 -3.86
CA GLU A 124 8.84 -23.25 -3.68
C GLU A 124 8.85 -22.08 -4.69
N PRO A 125 9.27 -20.87 -4.27
CA PRO A 125 9.43 -19.75 -5.19
C PRO A 125 10.71 -19.88 -6.01
N VAL A 126 10.58 -20.14 -7.31
CA VAL A 126 11.69 -20.11 -8.27
C VAL A 126 12.18 -18.67 -8.43
N THR A 127 13.35 -18.37 -7.85
CA THR A 127 14.06 -17.09 -8.05
C THR A 127 14.67 -17.05 -9.45
N ARG A 128 14.04 -16.33 -10.39
CA ARG A 128 14.62 -16.05 -11.70
C ARG A 128 15.33 -14.70 -11.69
N THR A 129 16.62 -14.71 -11.37
CA THR A 129 17.50 -13.54 -11.45
C THR A 129 17.85 -13.23 -12.92
N ARG A 130 17.29 -12.14 -13.45
CA ARG A 130 17.66 -11.61 -14.79
C ARG A 130 18.81 -10.63 -14.65
N ARG A 131 20.02 -11.03 -15.04
CA ARG A 131 21.17 -10.12 -15.15
C ARG A 131 21.00 -9.20 -16.36
N VAL A 132 20.99 -7.89 -16.13
CA VAL A 132 21.03 -6.87 -17.19
C VAL A 132 22.49 -6.52 -17.42
N ARG A 133 22.96 -6.68 -18.67
CA ARG A 133 24.27 -6.23 -19.13
C ARG A 133 24.08 -4.81 -19.68
N TRP A 134 24.76 -3.84 -19.08
CA TRP A 134 24.88 -2.49 -19.64
C TRP A 134 26.01 -2.49 -20.67
N VAL A 135 25.76 -1.91 -21.84
CA VAL A 135 26.75 -1.54 -22.87
C VAL A 135 26.78 -0.02 -22.92
#